data_AF-A0A8H5NVB0-F1
#
_entry.id   AF-A0A8H5NVB0-F1
#
_cell.length_a   1.000
_cell.length_b   1.000
_cell.length_c   1.000
_cell.angle_alpha   90.00
_cell.angle_beta   90.00
_cell.angle_gamma   90.00
#
_symmetry.space_group_name_H-M   'P 1'
#
loop_
_entity.id
_entity.type
_entity.pdbx_description
1 polymer ?
#
loop_
_entity_poly.entity_id
_entity_poly.type
_entity_poly.pdbx_seq_one_letter_code
_entity_poly.pdbx_strand_id
1 'polypeptide(L)'
;MVRCRSRGSAIATRRKIPAQPVHSPEDREALGSLPGVISYRSRYHYGIVVSTSIKDLDLDPEDVVTLNPEGFKRVERMRWYLLKGDKIDKKSRIPFFYHHYYRPIDVPEKCAFKIVYSAEDPAPKRSNSAVLSLCRIECDWDKPITEWQRVGDPSEGWRKHDNLELTMGLQGEPKWEVRVGSNKREHKFDIEYAS
;
A
#
# COMPACT_ATOMS: atom_id res chain seq x y z
N MET A 1 0.84 4.48 -23.27
CA MET A 1 0.29 3.19 -22.78
C MET A 1 1.47 2.32 -22.38
N VAL A 2 1.90 2.38 -21.12
CA VAL A 2 3.05 1.59 -20.64
C VAL A 2 2.50 0.37 -19.93
N ARG A 3 2.59 -0.79 -20.59
CA ARG A 3 2.39 -2.11 -19.98
C ARG A 3 3.78 -2.61 -19.59
N CYS A 4 4.05 -2.70 -18.29
CA CYS A 4 5.15 -3.51 -17.78
C CYS A 4 4.58 -4.61 -16.88
N ARG A 5 4.85 -5.85 -17.28
CA ARG A 5 4.51 -7.07 -16.54
C ARG A 5 5.38 -7.13 -15.29
N SER A 6 4.77 -7.20 -14.11
CA SER A 6 5.48 -7.72 -12.95
C SER A 6 5.90 -9.15 -13.31
N ARG A 7 7.20 -9.44 -13.23
CA ARG A 7 7.70 -10.80 -13.44
C ARG A 7 7.15 -11.66 -12.32
N GLY A 8 6.07 -12.36 -12.66
CA GLY A 8 5.62 -13.64 -12.14
C GLY A 8 5.74 -13.74 -10.65
N SER A 9 4.67 -13.39 -9.94
CA SER A 9 4.65 -13.72 -8.55
C SER A 9 3.24 -13.97 -7.96
N ALA A 10 2.70 -15.16 -8.22
CA ALA A 10 1.96 -16.01 -7.27
C ALA A 10 2.49 -17.46 -7.43
N ILE A 11 2.47 -18.30 -6.40
CA ILE A 11 2.73 -19.73 -6.62
C ILE A 11 1.44 -20.30 -7.19
N ALA A 12 1.43 -20.60 -8.48
CA ALA A 12 0.55 -21.63 -9.01
C ALA A 12 1.18 -22.96 -8.62
N THR A 13 0.51 -23.74 -7.77
CA THR A 13 0.97 -25.09 -7.46
C THR A 13 0.73 -25.97 -8.70
N ARG A 14 1.70 -26.08 -9.62
CA ARG A 14 1.78 -27.19 -10.59
C ARG A 14 3.21 -27.35 -11.15
N ARG A 15 3.68 -28.60 -11.21
CA ARG A 15 4.93 -29.04 -11.87
C ARG A 15 5.01 -28.44 -13.29
N LYS A 16 6.14 -27.80 -13.62
CA LYS A 16 6.39 -27.22 -14.95
C LYS A 16 6.47 -28.31 -16.03
N ILE A 17 5.73 -28.15 -17.10
CA ILE A 17 6.06 -28.71 -18.43
C ILE A 17 6.24 -27.49 -19.37
N PRO A 18 7.27 -27.43 -20.24
CA PRO A 18 7.58 -26.24 -21.03
C PRO A 18 6.48 -25.93 -22.05
N ALA A 19 6.23 -24.64 -22.28
CA ALA A 19 5.25 -24.16 -23.25
C ALA A 19 5.74 -24.39 -24.69
N GLN A 20 4.99 -25.17 -25.47
CA GLN A 20 5.05 -25.17 -26.93
C GLN A 20 3.97 -24.26 -27.52
N PRO A 21 4.17 -23.70 -28.73
CA PRO A 21 3.20 -22.80 -29.36
C PRO A 21 1.95 -23.58 -29.80
N VAL A 22 0.80 -23.18 -29.25
CA VAL A 22 -0.53 -23.73 -29.50
C VAL A 22 -0.93 -23.50 -30.96
N HIS A 23 -1.22 -24.57 -31.70
CA HIS A 23 -1.61 -24.48 -33.12
C HIS A 23 -2.86 -25.28 -33.52
N SER A 24 -3.62 -25.88 -32.61
CA SER A 24 -4.87 -26.59 -32.99
C SER A 24 -6.11 -26.19 -32.16
N PRO A 25 -7.34 -26.37 -32.70
CA PRO A 25 -8.60 -26.19 -31.95
C PRO A 25 -8.75 -27.12 -30.75
N GLU A 26 -8.14 -28.31 -30.81
CA GLU A 26 -8.14 -29.34 -29.76
C GLU A 26 -7.37 -28.86 -28.50
N ASP A 27 -6.33 -28.04 -28.68
CA ASP A 27 -5.58 -27.41 -27.57
C ASP A 27 -6.45 -26.43 -26.76
N ARG A 28 -7.48 -25.81 -27.37
CA ARG A 28 -8.40 -24.90 -26.66
C ARG A 28 -9.38 -25.66 -25.77
N GLU A 29 -9.81 -26.85 -26.20
CA GLU A 29 -10.64 -27.75 -25.39
C GLU A 29 -9.85 -28.30 -24.19
N ALA A 30 -8.57 -28.64 -24.40
CA ALA A 30 -7.66 -29.06 -23.33
C ALA A 30 -7.39 -27.93 -22.31
N LEU A 31 -7.24 -26.68 -22.74
CA LEU A 31 -7.12 -25.50 -21.85
C LEU A 31 -8.38 -25.24 -21.02
N GLY A 32 -9.57 -25.53 -21.56
CA GLY A 32 -10.85 -25.43 -20.85
C GLY A 32 -11.04 -26.49 -19.77
N SER A 33 -10.28 -27.60 -19.82
CA SER A 33 -10.30 -28.70 -18.85
C SER A 33 -9.31 -28.52 -17.68
N LEU A 34 -8.47 -27.47 -17.71
CA LEU A 34 -7.57 -27.17 -16.60
C LEU A 34 -8.41 -26.71 -15.39
N PRO A 35 -8.19 -27.29 -14.18
CA PRO A 35 -8.90 -26.85 -13.00
C PRO A 35 -8.61 -25.36 -12.79
N GLY A 36 -9.66 -24.54 -12.81
CA GLY A 36 -9.57 -23.10 -12.59
C GLY A 36 -8.80 -22.82 -11.30
N VAL A 37 -7.94 -21.79 -11.32
CA VAL A 37 -7.11 -21.44 -10.17
C VAL A 37 -8.00 -21.23 -8.93
N ILE A 38 -7.86 -22.13 -7.95
CA ILE A 38 -8.80 -22.26 -6.81
C ILE A 38 -8.57 -21.17 -5.76
N SER A 39 -7.33 -20.68 -5.60
CA SER A 39 -7.02 -19.52 -4.74
C SER A 39 -5.61 -18.99 -5.00
N TYR A 40 -5.44 -17.68 -4.99
CA TYR A 40 -4.12 -17.05 -4.97
C TYR A 40 -3.68 -16.85 -3.51
N ARG A 41 -2.39 -17.04 -3.22
CA ARG A 41 -1.81 -16.72 -1.91
C ARG A 41 -0.69 -15.71 -2.07
N SER A 42 -0.55 -14.82 -1.08
CA SER A 42 0.53 -13.85 -1.06
C SER A 42 1.89 -14.52 -0.87
N ARG A 43 2.91 -14.06 -1.59
CA ARG A 43 4.31 -14.48 -1.34
C ARG A 43 5.10 -13.60 -0.40
N TYR A 44 4.63 -12.38 -0.22
CA TYR A 44 5.29 -11.36 0.59
C TYR A 44 4.25 -10.75 1.52
N HIS A 45 4.72 -10.13 2.59
CA HIS A 45 3.91 -9.17 3.31
C HIS A 45 3.83 -7.90 2.45
N TYR A 46 2.65 -7.31 2.29
CA TYR A 46 2.45 -6.04 1.58
C TYR A 46 1.82 -5.02 2.52
N GLY A 47 2.39 -3.84 2.59
CA GLY A 47 2.05 -2.88 3.63
C GLY A 47 2.55 -1.48 3.37
N ILE A 48 2.48 -0.70 4.42
CA ILE A 48 2.78 0.74 4.48
C ILE A 48 3.44 1.05 5.81
N VAL A 49 4.23 2.12 5.85
CA VAL A 49 4.71 2.69 7.12
C VAL A 49 3.69 3.72 7.61
N VAL A 50 3.30 3.63 8.87
CA VAL A 50 2.26 4.47 9.46
C VAL A 50 2.72 5.01 10.81
N SER A 51 2.44 6.29 11.03
CA SER A 51 2.53 6.88 12.37
C SER A 51 1.33 6.45 13.20
N THR A 52 1.52 5.66 14.25
CA THR A 52 0.48 5.08 15.09
C THR A 52 0.52 5.70 16.49
N SER A 53 -0.64 5.92 17.11
CA SER A 53 -0.71 6.39 18.50
C SER A 53 -0.20 5.32 19.45
N ILE A 54 0.54 5.72 20.48
CA ILE A 54 1.04 4.77 21.49
C ILE A 54 0.00 4.34 22.52
N LYS A 55 -1.20 4.96 22.53
CA LYS A 55 -2.18 4.82 23.63
C LYS A 55 -2.56 3.36 23.91
N ASP A 56 -2.65 2.55 22.87
CA ASP A 56 -3.05 1.14 22.93
C ASP A 56 -2.00 0.23 22.27
N LEU A 57 -0.74 0.67 22.27
CA LEU A 57 0.35 -0.01 21.57
C LEU A 57 1.35 -0.60 22.56
N ASP A 58 1.61 -1.89 22.42
CA ASP A 58 2.73 -2.54 23.08
C ASP A 58 4.05 -2.03 22.46
N LEU A 59 4.78 -1.22 23.21
CA LEU A 59 6.04 -0.59 22.78
C LEU A 59 7.19 -1.56 22.98
N ASP A 60 7.99 -1.79 21.93
CA ASP A 60 9.26 -2.50 22.07
C ASP A 60 10.40 -1.49 22.24
N PRO A 61 11.57 -1.90 22.78
CA PRO A 61 12.70 -1.01 23.06
C PRO A 61 13.22 -0.22 21.84
N GLU A 62 13.01 -0.72 20.62
CA GLU A 62 13.45 -0.06 19.39
C GLU A 62 12.44 0.96 18.86
N ASP A 63 11.29 1.17 19.50
CA ASP A 63 10.37 2.22 19.09
C ASP A 63 10.87 3.61 19.46
N VAL A 64 11.00 4.45 18.45
CA VAL A 64 11.28 5.87 18.63
C VAL A 64 9.96 6.61 18.78
N VAL A 65 9.66 7.05 20.00
CA VAL A 65 8.46 7.83 20.31
C VAL A 65 8.67 9.29 19.88
N THR A 66 7.78 9.78 19.05
CA THR A 66 7.73 11.17 18.59
C THR A 66 6.44 11.83 19.07
N LEU A 67 6.45 13.16 19.20
CA LEU A 67 5.24 13.95 19.43
C LEU A 67 4.76 14.49 18.09
N ASN A 68 3.47 14.33 17.79
CA ASN A 68 2.88 15.03 16.66
C ASN A 68 2.55 16.48 17.05
N PRO A 69 2.23 17.36 16.07
CA PRO A 69 1.88 18.75 16.36
C PRO A 69 0.66 18.95 17.27
N GLU A 70 -0.19 17.94 17.43
CA GLU A 70 -1.32 17.96 18.37
C GLU A 70 -0.92 17.52 19.79
N GLY A 71 0.36 17.25 20.06
CA GLY A 71 0.89 16.84 21.37
C GLY A 71 0.70 15.36 21.69
N PHE A 72 0.24 14.54 20.74
CA PHE A 72 0.07 13.10 20.92
C PHE A 72 1.37 12.36 20.64
N LYS A 73 1.72 11.44 21.54
CA LYS A 73 2.83 10.50 21.35
C LYS A 73 2.49 9.47 20.28
N ARG A 74 3.39 9.28 19.34
CA ARG A 74 3.26 8.36 18.20
C ARG A 74 4.56 7.62 17.93
N VAL A 75 4.47 6.52 17.21
CA VAL A 75 5.61 5.74 16.69
C VAL A 75 5.38 5.37 15.24
N GLU A 76 6.44 5.24 14.45
CA GLU A 76 6.34 4.73 13.08
C GLU A 76 6.45 3.21 13.06
N ARG A 77 5.43 2.54 12.54
CA ARG A 77 5.40 1.09 12.41
C ARG A 77 4.85 0.65 11.06
N MET A 78 5.17 -0.58 10.71
CA MET A 78 4.56 -1.27 9.58
C MET A 78 3.10 -1.57 9.86
N ARG A 79 2.25 -1.29 8.89
CA ARG A 79 0.91 -1.87 8.80
C ARG A 79 0.81 -2.70 7.54
N TRP A 80 0.68 -4.01 7.74
CA TRP A 80 0.56 -4.99 6.67
C TRP A 80 -0.91 -5.14 6.28
N TYR A 81 -1.22 -4.91 5.00
CA TYR A 81 -2.53 -5.18 4.41
C TYR A 81 -2.75 -6.67 4.16
N LEU A 82 -1.67 -7.33 3.73
CA LEU A 82 -1.68 -8.73 3.34
C LEU A 82 -0.42 -9.38 3.89
N LEU A 83 -0.57 -10.45 4.65
CA LEU A 83 0.55 -11.24 5.13
C LEU A 83 0.94 -12.31 4.10
N LYS A 84 2.21 -12.70 4.11
CA LYS A 84 2.69 -13.85 3.36
C LYS A 84 1.86 -15.10 3.72
N GLY A 85 1.41 -15.81 2.69
CA GLY A 85 0.55 -16.98 2.85
C GLY A 85 -0.96 -16.68 2.91
N ASP A 86 -1.36 -15.42 3.11
CA ASP A 86 -2.78 -15.03 3.11
C ASP A 86 -3.42 -15.30 1.75
N LYS A 87 -4.69 -15.71 1.79
CA LYS A 87 -5.49 -15.87 0.58
C LYS A 87 -5.85 -14.50 0.00
N ILE A 88 -5.69 -14.38 -1.30
CA ILE A 88 -6.05 -13.21 -2.09
C ILE A 88 -7.41 -13.51 -2.71
N ASP A 89 -8.47 -13.02 -2.06
CA ASP A 89 -9.83 -13.17 -2.55
C ASP A 89 -10.16 -12.04 -3.53
N LYS A 90 -10.84 -12.36 -4.63
CA LYS A 90 -11.13 -11.45 -5.77
C LYS A 90 -11.86 -10.13 -5.42
N LYS A 91 -12.34 -9.96 -4.19
CA LYS A 91 -13.19 -8.84 -3.76
C LYS A 91 -12.72 -8.12 -2.49
N SER A 92 -11.60 -8.51 -1.87
CA SER A 92 -11.21 -7.88 -0.61
C SER A 92 -10.69 -6.47 -0.84
N ARG A 93 -11.33 -5.50 -0.18
CA ARG A 93 -10.97 -4.09 -0.09
C ARG A 93 -10.46 -3.82 1.32
N ILE A 94 -9.23 -3.34 1.45
CA ILE A 94 -8.61 -3.08 2.76
C ILE A 94 -8.24 -1.59 2.85
N PRO A 95 -9.13 -0.74 3.40
CA PRO A 95 -8.89 0.68 3.53
C PRO A 95 -7.99 1.00 4.72
N PHE A 96 -7.19 2.04 4.57
CA PHE A 96 -6.42 2.67 5.63
C PHE A 96 -6.56 4.18 5.55
N PHE A 97 -6.83 4.80 6.69
CA PHE A 97 -7.02 6.24 6.80
C PHE A 97 -5.76 6.92 7.31
N TYR A 98 -5.28 7.90 6.57
CA TYR A 98 -4.12 8.73 6.91
C TYR A 98 -4.53 10.13 7.32
N HIS A 99 -3.59 10.78 7.98
CA HIS A 99 -3.55 12.23 8.12
C HIS A 99 -2.09 12.68 7.99
N HIS A 100 -1.88 13.85 7.40
CA HIS A 100 -0.57 14.48 7.33
C HIS A 100 -0.57 15.78 8.11
N TYR A 101 0.58 16.11 8.68
CA TYR A 101 0.84 17.41 9.30
C TYR A 101 1.94 18.10 8.51
N TYR A 102 1.69 19.31 8.05
CA TYR A 102 2.70 20.14 7.39
C TYR A 102 2.58 21.59 7.85
N ARG A 103 3.70 22.30 7.78
CA ARG A 103 3.73 23.76 7.77
C ARG A 103 3.63 24.24 6.32
N PRO A 104 3.11 25.45 6.04
CA PRO A 104 2.98 25.98 4.68
C PRO A 104 4.24 25.89 3.81
N ILE A 105 5.42 26.04 4.41
CA ILE A 105 6.70 25.99 3.71
C ILE A 105 7.19 24.56 3.41
N ASP A 106 6.64 23.55 4.10
CA ASP A 106 7.11 22.16 4.06
C ASP A 106 6.15 21.24 3.29
N VAL A 107 5.09 21.78 2.69
CA VAL A 107 4.10 20.97 1.96
C VAL A 107 4.71 20.48 0.67
N PRO A 108 4.75 19.16 0.41
CA PRO A 108 5.17 18.65 -0.88
C PRO A 108 4.14 19.02 -1.96
N GLU A 109 4.60 19.18 -3.20
CA GLU A 109 3.72 19.50 -4.34
C GLU A 109 2.60 18.46 -4.52
N LYS A 110 2.93 17.18 -4.32
CA LYS A 110 2.00 16.06 -4.41
C LYS A 110 1.87 15.31 -3.08
N CYS A 111 0.70 14.75 -2.84
CA CYS A 111 0.45 13.75 -1.82
C CYS A 111 1.01 12.40 -2.29
N ALA A 112 1.86 11.76 -1.49
CA ALA A 112 2.53 10.53 -1.87
C ALA A 112 2.39 9.43 -0.83
N PHE A 113 2.13 8.21 -1.32
CA PHE A 113 2.05 6.99 -0.53
C PHE A 113 3.11 6.01 -1.00
N LYS A 114 3.90 5.47 -0.06
CA LYS A 114 4.89 4.44 -0.35
C LYS A 114 4.34 3.08 0.03
N ILE A 115 4.17 2.22 -0.96
CA ILE A 115 3.83 0.81 -0.74
C ILE A 115 5.13 0.03 -0.59
N VAL A 116 5.17 -0.83 0.41
CA VAL A 116 6.35 -1.64 0.72
C VAL A 116 5.98 -3.11 0.82
N TYR A 117 6.99 -3.96 0.72
CA TYR A 117 6.85 -5.40 0.87
C TYR A 117 8.03 -6.02 1.61
N SER A 118 7.83 -7.19 2.21
CA SER A 118 8.90 -7.96 2.83
C SER A 118 8.69 -9.47 2.69
N ALA A 119 9.78 -10.22 2.60
CA ALA A 119 9.79 -11.69 2.58
C ALA A 119 10.02 -12.32 3.96
N GLU A 120 10.46 -11.52 4.94
CA GLU A 120 10.74 -11.95 6.31
C GLU A 120 9.48 -12.47 6.99
N ASP A 121 9.66 -13.52 7.78
CA ASP A 121 8.61 -14.19 8.53
C ASP A 121 9.19 -14.53 9.92
N PRO A 122 8.69 -13.94 11.02
CA PRO A 122 7.49 -13.10 11.10
C PRO A 122 7.63 -11.74 10.41
N ALA A 123 6.48 -11.15 10.02
CA ALA A 123 6.43 -9.85 9.36
C ALA A 123 7.09 -8.76 10.23
N PRO A 124 7.99 -7.93 9.69
CA PRO A 124 8.66 -6.87 10.45
C PRO A 124 7.66 -5.86 11.04
N LYS A 125 7.80 -5.50 12.31
CA LYS A 125 7.01 -4.43 12.94
C LYS A 125 7.45 -3.03 12.50
N ARG A 126 8.70 -2.88 12.06
CA ARG A 126 9.34 -1.59 11.70
C ARG A 126 10.00 -1.69 10.33
N SER A 127 10.27 -0.54 9.72
CA SER A 127 11.10 -0.50 8.52
C SER A 127 12.52 -0.91 8.87
N ASN A 128 13.05 -1.90 8.17
CA ASN A 128 14.42 -2.38 8.28
C ASN A 128 14.98 -2.65 6.86
N SER A 129 16.18 -3.23 6.76
CA SER A 129 16.80 -3.56 5.48
C SER A 129 16.03 -4.61 4.67
N ALA A 130 15.14 -5.38 5.29
CA ALA A 130 14.31 -6.38 4.64
C ALA A 130 12.94 -5.85 4.17
N VAL A 131 12.60 -4.59 4.49
CA VAL A 131 11.41 -3.91 3.98
C VAL A 131 11.78 -3.11 2.74
N LEU A 132 11.28 -3.56 1.59
CA LEU A 132 11.60 -2.98 0.28
C LEU A 132 10.44 -2.15 -0.25
N SER A 133 10.78 -1.11 -1.02
CA SER A 133 9.77 -0.32 -1.74
C SER A 133 9.20 -1.13 -2.89
N LEU A 134 7.88 -1.27 -2.95
CA LEU A 134 7.20 -1.86 -4.10
C LEU A 134 6.92 -0.79 -5.15
N CYS A 135 6.21 0.25 -4.74
CA CYS A 135 5.89 1.38 -5.58
C CYS A 135 5.61 2.63 -4.75
N ARG A 136 5.68 3.78 -5.42
CA ARG A 136 5.24 5.07 -4.92
C ARG A 136 4.02 5.51 -5.73
N ILE A 137 2.98 5.95 -5.02
CA ILE A 137 1.73 6.43 -5.58
C ILE A 137 1.63 7.91 -5.28
N GLU A 138 1.59 8.76 -6.30
CA GLU A 138 1.44 10.20 -6.14
C GLU A 138 0.08 10.70 -6.66
N CYS A 139 -0.44 11.74 -6.02
CA CYS A 139 -1.69 12.40 -6.39
C CYS A 139 -1.70 13.87 -5.93
N ASP A 140 -2.54 14.68 -6.56
CA ASP A 140 -2.71 16.08 -6.18
C ASP A 140 -3.45 16.21 -4.84
N TRP A 141 -3.14 17.25 -4.09
CA TRP A 141 -3.94 17.65 -2.93
C TRP A 141 -5.32 18.14 -3.39
N ASP A 142 -6.38 17.77 -2.67
CA ASP A 142 -7.75 18.17 -3.01
C ASP A 142 -8.06 19.63 -2.67
N LYS A 143 -7.29 20.23 -1.75
CA LYS A 143 -7.41 21.61 -1.30
C LYS A 143 -6.05 22.18 -0.91
N PRO A 144 -5.82 23.50 -1.08
CA PRO A 144 -4.57 24.16 -0.68
C PRO A 144 -4.39 24.10 0.85
N ILE A 145 -3.13 24.19 1.31
CA ILE A 145 -2.81 24.12 2.75
C ILE A 145 -3.53 25.19 3.59
N THR A 146 -3.87 26.35 3.00
CA THR A 146 -4.62 27.41 3.69
C THR A 146 -6.00 26.96 4.20
N GLU A 147 -6.59 25.92 3.59
CA GLU A 147 -7.88 25.33 3.95
C GLU A 147 -7.76 24.09 4.85
N TRP A 148 -6.54 23.69 5.22
CA TRP A 148 -6.30 22.57 6.13
C TRP A 148 -6.55 22.99 7.58
N GLN A 149 -6.90 22.03 8.43
CA GLN A 149 -7.21 22.29 9.84
C GLN A 149 -5.96 22.82 10.56
N ARG A 150 -6.05 23.96 11.25
CA ARG A 150 -4.97 24.43 12.12
C ARG A 150 -4.88 23.55 13.36
N VAL A 151 -3.68 23.14 13.72
CA VAL A 151 -3.42 22.27 14.88
C VAL A 151 -2.17 22.69 15.62
N GLY A 152 -2.04 22.29 16.88
CA GLY A 152 -0.89 22.65 17.71
C GLY A 152 -0.84 24.12 18.09
N ASP A 153 0.37 24.61 18.38
CA ASP A 153 0.60 26.02 18.69
C ASP A 153 0.37 26.88 17.43
N PRO A 154 -0.51 27.91 17.48
CA PRO A 154 -0.74 28.82 16.36
C PRO A 154 0.52 29.51 15.82
N SER A 155 1.53 29.72 16.66
CA SER A 155 2.80 30.36 16.29
C SER A 155 3.70 29.45 15.45
N GLU A 156 3.56 28.13 15.57
CA GLU A 156 4.32 27.14 14.79
C GLU A 156 3.74 26.92 13.39
N GLY A 157 2.48 27.30 13.18
CA GLY A 157 1.82 27.28 11.87
C GLY A 157 1.48 25.89 11.34
N TRP A 158 1.40 24.88 12.21
CA TRP A 158 1.05 23.51 11.81
C TRP A 158 -0.39 23.39 11.31
N ARG A 159 -0.54 22.61 10.25
CA ARG A 159 -1.84 22.28 9.68
C ARG A 159 -1.95 20.80 9.38
N LYS A 160 -3.14 20.27 9.59
CA LYS A 160 -3.51 18.86 9.42
C LYS A 160 -4.41 18.71 8.20
N HIS A 161 -4.03 17.81 7.31
CA HIS A 161 -4.92 17.27 6.30
C HIS A 161 -5.54 15.98 6.84
N ASP A 162 -6.84 16.04 7.08
CA ASP A 162 -7.68 14.91 7.42
C ASP A 162 -8.47 14.46 6.18
N ASN A 163 -8.82 13.17 6.13
CA ASN A 163 -9.55 12.51 5.02
C ASN A 163 -8.68 11.98 3.87
N LEU A 164 -7.51 11.45 4.18
CA LEU A 164 -6.77 10.60 3.24
C LEU A 164 -7.13 9.13 3.45
N GLU A 165 -7.39 8.40 2.38
CA GLU A 165 -7.67 6.96 2.43
C GLU A 165 -6.90 6.24 1.33
N LEU A 166 -6.05 5.30 1.69
CA LEU A 166 -5.40 4.37 0.76
C LEU A 166 -6.07 3.01 0.93
N THR A 167 -6.48 2.43 -0.18
CA THR A 167 -7.20 1.16 -0.20
C THR A 167 -6.44 0.18 -1.07
N MET A 168 -6.16 -1.00 -0.53
CA MET A 168 -5.70 -2.13 -1.34
C MET A 168 -6.91 -2.93 -1.84
N GLY A 169 -7.01 -3.09 -3.15
CA GLY A 169 -7.98 -3.95 -3.83
C GLY A 169 -7.29 -5.19 -4.39
N LEU A 170 -7.89 -6.36 -4.18
CA LEU A 170 -7.35 -7.65 -4.63
C LEU A 170 -8.27 -8.27 -5.69
N GLN A 171 -8.29 -7.75 -6.91
CA GLN A 171 -9.13 -8.26 -8.01
C GLN A 171 -8.34 -9.23 -8.91
N GLY A 172 -7.73 -10.27 -8.33
CA GLY A 172 -6.84 -11.20 -9.04
C GLY A 172 -5.40 -10.67 -9.25
N GLU A 173 -5.21 -9.35 -9.23
CA GLU A 173 -3.93 -8.66 -9.09
C GLU A 173 -4.06 -7.55 -8.03
N PRO A 174 -2.99 -7.19 -7.29
CA PRO A 174 -3.00 -6.05 -6.38
C PRO A 174 -3.26 -4.74 -7.12
N LYS A 175 -4.27 -4.01 -6.68
CA LYS A 175 -4.58 -2.64 -7.09
C LYS A 175 -4.61 -1.74 -5.87
N TRP A 176 -4.24 -0.48 -6.04
CA TRP A 176 -4.35 0.53 -4.99
C TRP A 176 -5.25 1.65 -5.45
N GLU A 177 -6.18 2.04 -4.58
CA GLU A 177 -7.07 3.18 -4.75
C GLU A 177 -6.72 4.22 -3.67
N VAL A 178 -6.48 5.45 -4.07
CA VAL A 178 -6.24 6.57 -3.14
C VAL A 178 -7.41 7.54 -3.20
N ARG A 179 -7.82 8.03 -2.04
CA ARG A 179 -8.77 9.11 -1.88
C ARG A 179 -8.13 10.22 -1.05
N VAL A 180 -8.27 11.44 -1.55
CA VAL A 180 -7.83 12.68 -0.89
C VAL A 180 -9.06 13.57 -0.74
N GLY A 181 -9.59 13.68 0.49
CA GLY A 181 -10.77 14.49 0.81
C GLY A 181 -12.11 13.96 0.29
N SER A 182 -12.96 14.89 -0.17
CA SER A 182 -14.28 14.60 -0.77
C SER A 182 -14.18 14.07 -2.21
N ASN A 183 -13.02 14.21 -2.85
CA ASN A 183 -12.77 13.68 -4.18
C ASN A 183 -12.53 12.16 -4.11
N LYS A 184 -13.62 11.38 -4.20
CA LYS A 184 -13.56 9.99 -4.67
C LYS A 184 -13.34 10.00 -6.18
N ARG A 185 -12.10 10.17 -6.62
CA ARG A 185 -11.74 9.91 -8.00
C ARG A 185 -10.84 8.69 -8.01
N GLU A 186 -11.20 7.67 -8.79
CA GLU A 186 -10.22 6.73 -9.33
C GLU A 186 -9.26 7.57 -10.19
N HIS A 187 -8.29 8.21 -9.54
CA HIS A 187 -7.33 9.04 -10.24
C HIS A 187 -6.39 8.16 -11.05
N LYS A 188 -5.95 8.66 -12.20
CA LYS A 188 -4.76 8.13 -12.87
C LYS A 188 -3.58 8.43 -11.94
N PHE A 189 -3.16 7.42 -11.19
CA PHE A 189 -1.99 7.53 -10.34
C PHE A 189 -0.73 7.44 -11.20
N ASP A 190 0.21 8.33 -10.94
CA ASP A 190 1.59 8.11 -11.36
C ASP A 190 2.16 7.04 -10.42
N ILE A 191 2.24 5.81 -10.92
CA ILE A 191 2.81 4.67 -10.20
C ILE A 191 4.23 4.47 -10.67
N GLU A 192 5.17 4.79 -9.79
CA GLU A 192 6.58 4.47 -9.98
C GLU A 192 6.89 3.16 -9.28
N TYR A 193 7.24 2.13 -10.05
CA TYR A 193 7.73 0.87 -9.51
C TYR A 193 9.22 0.98 -9.19
N ALA A 194 9.65 0.40 -8.07
CA ALA A 194 11.07 0.26 -7.80
C ALA A 194 11.72 -0.62 -8.89
N SER A 195 12.83 -0.14 -9.45
CA SER A 195 13.66 -0.82 -10.45
C SER A 195 14.54 -1.91 -9.84
#